data_AF-A0A9Q0SDY5-F1
#
_entry.id   AF-A0A9Q0SDY5-F1
#
_cell.length_a   1.000
_cell.length_b   1.000
_cell.length_c   1.000
_cell.angle_alpha   90.00
_cell.angle_beta   90.00
_cell.angle_gamma   90.00
#
_symmetry.space_group_name_H-M   'P 1'
#
loop_
_entity.id
_entity.type
_entity.pdbx_description
1 polymer ?
#
loop_
_entity_poly.entity_id
_entity_poly.type
_entity_poly.pdbx_seq_one_letter_code
_entity_poly.pdbx_strand_id
1 'polypeptide(L)'
;MASSSHASIAKLNVAGTWAGLLEVETENWTVPMLREEIAKRSNMGTESINLIFAGKVLKDGTSEEKRSLSQLGIKNNSKILACRVSVEEGKTLKNELLADDERNRRLARSKAAVTALSKRHADGALPIEEFDIQLEDQSGNKVHFSETDRLSIMTGLMLHTSGKRFIRKQMFTEALEALTMGEEAFSLCNPKSIELVDNIPILQIDMVWCYFMLQDIAWIAVAGLRLKNAREGLERAHGKDSSRFRLLQAGRTSELALYLRLELLEGVVAYHSGQFDKSRKFLASAQEKFFQLQVPDEALSLVMSMGFGEGDAKRALRMSNQDIQSAVNFLVVEREKREQKREDDIRRRNEIMEQKRYGVTPLKKAVDLQRLTEVVSIGFEKELAAEALRKNENDTQKALDDLTNPEANTALQRNIELGKRRRQQRATEATIEQLVSMGFERSRGANKQLCIVVH
;
A
#
# COMPACT_ATOMS: atom_id res chain seq x y z
N MET A 1 -59.37 7.30 -56.99
CA MET A 1 -59.13 7.11 -55.54
C MET A 1 -57.71 7.55 -55.24
N ALA A 2 -57.56 8.77 -54.72
CA ALA A 2 -56.31 9.26 -54.17
C ALA A 2 -56.68 9.90 -52.82
N SER A 3 -56.51 9.15 -51.74
CA SER A 3 -56.72 9.65 -50.38
C SER A 3 -55.51 10.50 -50.01
N SER A 4 -55.70 11.81 -49.94
CA SER A 4 -54.77 12.72 -49.30
C SER A 4 -54.67 12.37 -47.81
N SER A 5 -53.53 11.83 -47.37
CA SER A 5 -53.19 11.71 -45.97
C SER A 5 -53.00 13.13 -45.40
N HIS A 6 -54.02 13.66 -44.75
CA HIS A 6 -53.88 14.88 -43.96
C HIS A 6 -52.87 14.63 -42.84
N ALA A 7 -51.73 15.32 -42.88
CA ALA A 7 -50.76 15.33 -41.79
C ALA A 7 -51.47 15.79 -40.50
N SER A 8 -51.47 14.93 -39.47
CA SER A 8 -52.15 15.20 -38.20
C SER A 8 -51.33 16.17 -37.34
N ILE A 9 -51.56 17.47 -37.54
CA ILE A 9 -50.95 18.53 -36.73
C ILE A 9 -51.49 18.43 -35.29
N ALA A 10 -50.61 18.22 -34.32
CA ALA A 10 -50.95 18.16 -32.91
C ALA A 10 -50.40 19.38 -32.16
N LYS A 11 -51.22 19.92 -31.24
CA LYS A 11 -50.85 21.02 -30.34
C LYS A 11 -50.26 20.43 -29.07
N LEU A 12 -48.97 20.61 -28.84
CA LEU A 12 -48.28 20.20 -27.62
C LEU A 12 -48.16 21.37 -26.66
N ASN A 13 -48.45 21.12 -25.38
CA ASN A 13 -48.27 22.12 -24.34
C ASN A 13 -46.93 21.85 -23.65
N VAL A 14 -45.92 22.65 -23.96
CA VAL A 14 -44.60 22.55 -23.35
C VAL A 14 -44.55 23.47 -22.14
N ALA A 15 -44.05 22.97 -21.01
CA ALA A 15 -43.85 23.73 -19.78
C ALA A 15 -42.41 23.53 -19.26
N GLY A 16 -41.91 24.44 -18.43
CA GLY A 16 -40.58 24.38 -17.84
C GLY A 16 -39.64 25.46 -18.37
N THR A 17 -38.49 25.07 -18.92
CA THR A 17 -37.43 25.96 -19.44
C THR A 17 -37.94 26.89 -20.55
N TRP A 18 -38.94 26.43 -21.31
CA TRP A 18 -39.77 27.25 -22.18
C TRP A 18 -41.22 26.81 -22.01
N ALA A 19 -42.14 27.78 -21.99
CA ALA A 19 -43.56 27.56 -21.83
C ALA A 19 -44.31 28.08 -23.06
N GLY A 20 -45.04 27.20 -23.74
CA GLY A 20 -45.75 27.59 -24.95
C GLY A 20 -46.43 26.43 -25.67
N LEU A 21 -47.33 26.80 -26.58
CA LEU A 21 -48.00 25.86 -27.47
C LEU A 21 -47.10 25.61 -28.69
N LEU A 22 -46.76 24.36 -28.94
CA LEU A 22 -45.97 23.94 -30.09
C LEU A 22 -46.84 23.08 -31.01
N GLU A 23 -47.03 23.52 -32.25
CA GLU A 23 -47.70 22.74 -33.28
C GLU A 23 -46.68 21.83 -33.97
N VAL A 24 -46.86 20.51 -33.84
CA VAL A 24 -45.94 19.52 -34.42
C VAL A 24 -46.69 18.45 -35.18
N GLU A 25 -46.06 17.91 -36.22
CA GLU A 25 -46.55 16.74 -36.94
C GLU A 25 -46.12 15.48 -36.20
N THR A 26 -47.06 14.84 -35.49
CA THR A 26 -46.76 13.73 -34.58
C THR A 26 -46.23 12.47 -35.26
N GLU A 27 -46.49 12.33 -36.56
CA GLU A 27 -46.05 11.21 -37.39
C GLU A 27 -44.61 11.41 -37.93
N ASN A 28 -44.20 12.65 -38.19
CA ASN A 28 -42.92 12.98 -38.82
C ASN A 28 -41.84 13.43 -37.83
N TRP A 29 -42.24 13.94 -36.67
CA TRP A 29 -41.30 14.45 -35.68
C TRP A 29 -40.73 13.33 -34.81
N THR A 30 -39.46 13.49 -34.43
CA THR A 30 -38.73 12.61 -33.50
C THR A 30 -38.35 13.38 -32.23
N VAL A 31 -37.98 12.65 -31.17
CA VAL A 31 -37.53 13.26 -29.89
C VAL A 31 -36.38 14.26 -30.06
N PRO A 32 -35.34 13.98 -30.88
CA PRO A 32 -34.28 14.96 -31.14
C PRO A 32 -34.78 16.24 -31.82
N MET A 33 -35.67 16.12 -32.82
CA MET A 33 -36.24 17.27 -33.53
C MET A 33 -37.08 18.15 -32.60
N LEU A 34 -37.88 17.51 -31.74
CA LEU A 34 -38.66 18.21 -30.71
C LEU A 34 -37.74 18.94 -29.71
N ARG A 35 -36.64 18.30 -29.31
CA ARG A 35 -35.65 18.90 -28.40
C ARG A 35 -34.94 20.08 -29.05
N GLU A 36 -34.56 19.97 -30.32
CA GLU A 36 -33.91 21.04 -31.09
C GLU A 36 -34.83 22.27 -31.24
N GLU A 37 -36.12 22.06 -31.53
CA GLU A 37 -37.07 23.17 -31.65
C GLU A 37 -37.31 23.88 -30.30
N ILE A 38 -37.41 23.12 -29.21
CA ILE A 38 -37.53 23.68 -27.86
C ILE A 38 -36.22 24.40 -27.46
N ALA A 39 -35.06 23.87 -27.86
CA ALA A 39 -33.75 24.48 -27.62
C ALA A 39 -33.59 25.82 -28.36
N LYS A 40 -33.99 25.88 -29.64
CA LYS A 40 -34.01 27.12 -30.44
C LYS A 40 -34.89 28.20 -29.81
N ARG A 41 -36.09 27.84 -29.35
CA ARG A 41 -37.05 28.78 -28.73
C ARG A 41 -36.67 29.21 -27.32
N SER A 42 -35.88 28.41 -26.61
CA SER A 42 -35.37 28.72 -25.27
C SER A 42 -34.00 29.42 -25.29
N ASN A 43 -33.38 29.61 -26.45
CA ASN A 43 -32.03 30.16 -26.62
C ASN A 43 -30.95 29.35 -25.87
N MET A 44 -31.09 28.02 -25.88
CA MET A 44 -30.25 27.06 -25.15
C MET A 44 -29.70 25.98 -26.10
N GLY A 45 -28.61 25.32 -25.73
CA GLY A 45 -28.07 24.19 -26.49
C GLY A 45 -28.91 22.91 -26.35
N THR A 46 -29.05 22.13 -27.42
CA THR A 46 -29.85 20.89 -27.48
C THR A 46 -29.45 19.85 -26.42
N GLU A 47 -28.18 19.84 -26.02
CA GLU A 47 -27.63 18.93 -24.98
C GLU A 47 -28.07 19.31 -23.55
N SER A 48 -28.53 20.55 -23.33
CA SER A 48 -28.85 21.09 -22.00
C SER A 48 -30.32 20.96 -21.63
N ILE A 49 -31.12 20.20 -22.39
CA ILE A 49 -32.58 20.10 -22.20
C ILE A 49 -33.00 18.63 -22.16
N ASN A 50 -33.56 18.21 -21.03
CA ASN A 50 -34.27 16.93 -20.92
C ASN A 50 -35.77 17.15 -21.11
N LEU A 51 -36.39 16.31 -21.95
CA LEU A 51 -37.83 16.30 -22.15
C LEU A 51 -38.46 15.17 -21.33
N ILE A 52 -39.51 15.49 -20.57
CA ILE A 52 -40.21 14.55 -19.70
C ILE A 52 -41.67 14.48 -20.12
N PHE A 53 -42.16 13.27 -20.40
CA PHE A 53 -43.56 13.00 -20.73
C PHE A 53 -44.08 11.88 -19.84
N ALA A 54 -45.25 12.08 -19.20
CA ALA A 54 -45.88 11.12 -18.30
C ALA A 54 -44.95 10.52 -17.22
N GLY A 55 -44.03 11.34 -16.68
CA GLY A 55 -43.08 10.93 -15.63
C GLY A 55 -41.84 10.18 -16.13
N LYS A 56 -41.64 10.04 -17.45
CA LYS A 56 -40.46 9.39 -18.05
C LYS A 56 -39.62 10.40 -18.84
N VAL A 57 -38.30 10.36 -18.66
CA VAL A 57 -37.35 11.14 -19.46
C VAL A 57 -37.26 10.53 -20.86
N LEU A 58 -37.55 11.33 -21.88
CA LEU A 58 -37.47 10.94 -23.29
C LEU A 58 -36.00 10.90 -23.71
N LYS A 59 -35.47 9.69 -23.84
CA LYS A 59 -34.12 9.43 -24.35
C LYS A 59 -34.11 9.51 -25.87
N ASP A 60 -32.99 9.96 -26.44
CA ASP A 60 -32.76 9.78 -27.87
C ASP A 60 -32.61 8.30 -28.16
N GLY A 61 -33.39 7.78 -29.09
CA GLY A 61 -33.14 6.45 -29.62
C GLY A 61 -31.76 6.42 -30.24
N THR A 62 -30.95 5.41 -29.89
CA THR A 62 -29.77 5.03 -30.69
C THR A 62 -30.20 4.81 -32.13
N SER A 63 -29.30 5.12 -33.07
CA SER A 63 -29.51 5.36 -34.51
C SER A 63 -30.34 4.36 -35.32
N GLU A 64 -30.78 3.24 -34.74
CA GLU A 64 -31.58 2.20 -35.39
C GLU A 64 -33.08 2.20 -35.03
N GLU A 65 -33.54 3.01 -34.07
CA GLU A 65 -34.97 3.16 -33.78
C GLU A 65 -35.38 4.65 -33.67
N LYS A 66 -35.56 5.31 -34.81
CA LYS A 66 -36.23 6.63 -34.88
C LYS A 66 -37.73 6.44 -34.62
N ARG A 67 -38.11 6.30 -33.36
CA ARG A 67 -39.52 6.25 -32.96
C ARG A 67 -40.14 7.64 -33.14
N SER A 68 -41.25 7.70 -33.89
CA SER A 68 -42.02 8.94 -34.06
C SER A 68 -42.69 9.34 -32.73
N LEU A 69 -43.02 10.62 -32.56
CA LEU A 69 -43.70 11.09 -31.35
C LEU A 69 -45.02 10.36 -31.10
N SER A 70 -45.74 9.96 -32.16
CA SER A 70 -46.97 9.15 -32.07
C SER A 70 -46.74 7.75 -31.48
N GLN A 71 -45.62 7.10 -31.80
CA GLN A 71 -45.23 5.80 -31.23
C GLN A 71 -44.81 5.88 -29.75
N LEU A 72 -44.44 7.07 -29.28
CA LEU A 72 -44.14 7.36 -27.87
C LEU A 72 -45.39 7.75 -27.06
N GLY A 73 -46.57 7.71 -27.69
CA GLY A 73 -47.85 8.01 -27.05
C GLY A 73 -48.16 9.50 -26.91
N ILE A 74 -47.42 10.37 -27.61
CA ILE A 74 -47.64 11.81 -27.62
C ILE A 74 -48.78 12.13 -28.59
N LYS A 75 -49.91 12.58 -28.06
CA LYS A 75 -51.13 12.92 -28.79
C LYS A 75 -51.42 14.43 -28.73
N ASN A 76 -52.44 14.88 -29.46
CA ASN A 76 -52.93 16.26 -29.37
C ASN A 76 -53.25 16.66 -27.92
N ASN A 77 -52.84 17.87 -27.51
CA ASN A 77 -52.89 18.42 -26.15
C ASN A 77 -52.01 17.71 -25.08
N SER A 78 -50.98 16.96 -25.49
CA SER A 78 -50.03 16.36 -24.55
C SER A 78 -49.17 17.41 -23.85
N LYS A 79 -48.93 17.20 -22.54
CA LYS A 79 -48.08 18.07 -21.72
C LYS A 79 -46.66 17.53 -21.66
N ILE A 80 -45.67 18.31 -22.07
CA ILE A 80 -44.25 17.96 -22.05
C ILE A 80 -43.52 18.93 -21.15
N LEU A 81 -42.74 18.39 -20.20
CA LEU A 81 -41.91 19.21 -19.32
C LEU A 81 -40.49 19.26 -19.88
N ALA A 82 -40.00 20.45 -20.20
CA ALA A 82 -38.63 20.70 -20.62
C ALA A 82 -37.81 21.19 -19.42
N CYS A 83 -36.90 20.35 -18.92
CA CYS A 83 -36.03 20.69 -17.79
C CYS A 83 -34.61 20.99 -18.29
N ARG A 84 -34.04 22.09 -17.82
CA ARG A 84 -32.63 22.41 -18.03
C ARG A 84 -31.77 21.43 -17.24
N VAL A 85 -30.78 20.83 -17.90
CA VAL A 85 -29.75 20.01 -17.26
C VAL A 85 -28.39 20.59 -17.60
N SER A 86 -27.58 20.83 -16.56
CA SER A 86 -26.19 21.20 -16.74
C SER A 86 -25.39 19.97 -17.15
N VAL A 87 -25.03 19.88 -18.44
CA VAL A 87 -24.20 18.80 -18.98
C VAL A 87 -22.80 18.82 -18.38
N GLU A 88 -22.33 20.00 -17.99
CA GLU A 88 -21.06 20.20 -17.32
C GLU A 88 -21.06 19.57 -15.93
N GLU A 89 -22.10 19.80 -15.12
CA GLU A 89 -22.25 19.16 -13.79
C GLU A 89 -22.38 17.64 -13.87
N GLY A 90 -23.06 17.11 -14.89
CA GLY A 90 -23.16 15.67 -15.11
C GLY A 90 -21.83 15.01 -15.54
N LYS A 91 -21.03 15.73 -16.36
CA LYS A 91 -19.70 15.28 -16.79
C LYS A 91 -18.69 15.39 -15.65
N THR A 92 -18.72 16.46 -14.85
CA THR A 92 -17.85 16.61 -13.67
C THR A 92 -18.16 15.54 -12.64
N LEU A 93 -19.44 15.30 -12.31
CA LEU A 93 -19.83 14.25 -11.37
C LEU A 93 -19.40 12.85 -11.85
N LYS A 94 -19.54 12.56 -13.15
CA LYS A 94 -19.06 11.28 -13.70
C LYS A 94 -17.54 11.15 -13.61
N ASN A 95 -16.80 12.22 -13.87
CA ASN A 95 -15.34 12.21 -13.77
C ASN A 95 -14.86 12.09 -12.31
N GLU A 96 -15.55 12.73 -11.36
CA GLU A 96 -15.30 12.60 -9.92
C GLU A 96 -15.53 11.16 -9.45
N LEU A 97 -16.65 10.54 -9.85
CA LEU A 97 -16.93 9.13 -9.53
C LEU A 97 -15.87 8.18 -10.12
N LEU A 98 -15.42 8.42 -11.35
CA LEU A 98 -14.35 7.61 -11.97
C LEU A 98 -13.00 7.80 -11.25
N ALA A 99 -12.69 9.02 -10.81
CA ALA A 99 -11.50 9.30 -10.03
C ALA A 99 -11.55 8.63 -8.65
N ASP A 100 -12.71 8.65 -8.00
CA ASP A 100 -12.93 8.01 -6.71
C ASP A 100 -12.86 6.47 -6.80
N ASP A 101 -13.42 5.88 -7.86
CA ASP A 101 -13.29 4.46 -8.16
C ASP A 101 -11.83 4.02 -8.36
N GLU A 102 -11.04 4.83 -9.07
CA GLU A 102 -9.61 4.54 -9.28
C GLU A 102 -8.81 4.67 -7.98
N ARG A 103 -9.13 5.67 -7.14
CA ARG A 103 -8.56 5.81 -5.80
C ARG A 103 -8.88 4.60 -4.93
N ASN A 104 -10.14 4.17 -4.89
CA ASN A 104 -10.60 3.01 -4.13
C ASN A 104 -9.89 1.72 -4.59
N ARG A 105 -9.67 1.55 -5.90
CA ARG A 105 -8.90 0.42 -6.43
C ARG A 105 -7.43 0.44 -5.99
N ARG A 106 -6.78 1.59 -6.01
CA ARG A 106 -5.38 1.73 -5.55
C ARG A 106 -5.26 1.41 -4.07
N LEU A 107 -6.19 1.91 -3.26
CA LEU A 107 -6.22 1.65 -1.83
C LEU A 107 -6.46 0.17 -1.53
N ALA A 108 -7.42 -0.46 -2.21
CA ALA A 108 -7.72 -1.88 -2.09
C ALA A 108 -6.51 -2.76 -2.44
N ARG A 109 -5.78 -2.43 -3.51
CA ARG A 109 -4.53 -3.12 -3.88
C ARG A 109 -3.46 -2.97 -2.79
N SER A 110 -3.29 -1.75 -2.27
CA SER A 110 -2.32 -1.51 -1.18
C SER A 110 -2.69 -2.30 0.08
N LYS A 111 -3.98 -2.33 0.44
CA LYS A 111 -4.48 -3.09 1.59
C LYS A 111 -4.26 -4.59 1.42
N ALA A 112 -4.63 -5.14 0.26
CA ALA A 112 -4.42 -6.56 -0.04
C ALA A 112 -2.94 -6.95 0.04
N ALA A 113 -2.04 -6.10 -0.49
CA ALA A 113 -0.60 -6.32 -0.40
C ALA A 113 -0.10 -6.29 1.06
N VAL A 114 -0.54 -5.32 1.87
CA VAL A 114 -0.18 -5.24 3.29
C VAL A 114 -0.66 -6.46 4.06
N THR A 115 -1.92 -6.87 3.89
CA THR A 115 -2.46 -8.06 4.57
C THR A 115 -1.76 -9.34 4.12
N ALA A 116 -1.43 -9.45 2.84
CA ALA A 116 -0.70 -10.61 2.32
C ALA A 116 0.73 -10.68 2.89
N LEU A 117 1.38 -9.53 3.12
CA LEU A 117 2.73 -9.45 3.69
C LEU A 117 2.71 -9.66 5.21
N SER A 118 1.72 -9.13 5.93
CA SER A 118 1.62 -9.28 7.39
C SER A 118 1.23 -10.68 7.84
N LYS A 119 0.53 -11.46 6.99
CA LYS A 119 0.24 -12.88 7.26
C LYS A 119 1.42 -13.82 6.99
N ARG A 120 2.53 -13.32 6.44
CA ARG A 120 3.70 -14.17 6.17
C ARG A 120 4.37 -14.59 7.49
N HIS A 121 4.79 -15.84 7.53
CA HIS A 121 5.64 -16.44 8.57
C HIS A 121 5.11 -16.37 10.01
N ALA A 122 3.81 -16.62 10.22
CA ALA A 122 3.25 -16.73 11.58
C ALA A 122 3.76 -17.96 12.37
N ASP A 123 4.11 -19.06 11.70
CA ASP A 123 4.31 -20.38 12.32
C ASP A 123 5.75 -20.94 12.30
N GLY A 124 6.76 -20.13 11.93
CA GLY A 124 8.14 -20.63 11.80
C GLY A 124 8.36 -21.66 10.68
N ALA A 125 7.37 -21.82 9.78
CA ALA A 125 7.50 -22.64 8.59
C ALA A 125 8.49 -22.02 7.58
N LEU A 126 9.12 -22.88 6.77
CA LEU A 126 10.07 -22.44 5.75
C LEU A 126 9.46 -21.37 4.84
N PRO A 127 10.17 -20.23 4.62
CA PRO A 127 9.63 -19.19 3.78
C PRO A 127 9.41 -19.64 2.34
N ILE A 128 8.16 -19.59 1.87
CA ILE A 128 7.83 -19.87 0.46
C ILE A 128 8.51 -18.81 -0.44
N GLU A 129 8.61 -17.56 0.02
CA GLU A 129 9.30 -16.43 -0.64
C GLU A 129 10.49 -15.93 0.19
N GLU A 130 11.41 -15.16 -0.42
CA GLU A 130 12.68 -14.72 0.19
C GLU A 130 12.58 -13.57 1.23
N PHE A 131 11.40 -13.01 1.45
CA PHE A 131 11.22 -11.81 2.27
C PHE A 131 10.51 -12.10 3.58
N ASP A 132 11.23 -11.98 4.69
CA ASP A 132 10.72 -12.06 6.06
C ASP A 132 10.68 -10.66 6.70
N ILE A 133 9.52 -10.24 7.22
CA ILE A 133 9.35 -8.94 7.89
C ILE A 133 9.35 -9.19 9.40
N GLN A 134 10.30 -8.59 10.10
CA GLN A 134 10.47 -8.74 11.55
C GLN A 134 10.18 -7.43 12.27
N LEU A 135 9.60 -7.53 13.47
CA LEU A 135 9.42 -6.39 14.35
C LEU A 135 10.70 -6.20 15.18
N GLU A 136 11.33 -5.04 15.00
CA GLU A 136 12.53 -4.63 15.71
C GLU A 136 12.19 -3.45 16.65
N ASP A 137 12.86 -3.36 17.79
CA ASP A 137 12.85 -2.18 18.64
C ASP A 137 13.73 -1.06 18.04
N GLN A 138 13.78 0.11 18.68
CA GLN A 138 14.59 1.26 18.26
C GLN A 138 16.12 0.98 18.24
N SER A 139 16.56 -0.12 18.86
CA SER A 139 17.96 -0.55 18.90
C SER A 139 18.26 -1.65 17.86
N GLY A 140 17.26 -2.14 17.14
CA GLY A 140 17.38 -3.24 16.17
C GLY A 140 17.19 -4.63 16.78
N ASN A 141 16.76 -4.74 18.05
CA ASN A 141 16.52 -6.04 18.67
C ASN A 141 15.12 -6.57 18.32
N LYS A 142 14.99 -7.88 18.16
CA LYS A 142 13.72 -8.51 17.80
C LYS A 142 12.74 -8.49 18.96
N VAL A 143 11.51 -8.05 18.70
CA VAL A 143 10.42 -8.02 19.69
C VAL A 143 9.39 -9.09 19.36
N HIS A 144 8.99 -9.85 20.37
CA HIS A 144 8.02 -10.93 20.24
C HIS A 144 6.67 -10.47 20.78
N PHE A 145 5.63 -10.60 19.96
CA PHE A 145 4.25 -10.29 20.29
C PHE A 145 3.38 -11.54 20.12
N SER A 146 2.15 -11.50 20.65
CA SER A 146 1.13 -12.49 20.30
C SER A 146 0.88 -12.48 18.79
N GLU A 147 0.45 -13.60 18.20
CA GLU A 147 0.24 -13.68 16.75
C GLU A 147 -0.76 -12.62 16.25
N THR A 148 -1.84 -12.40 17.01
CA THR A 148 -2.87 -11.40 16.73
C THR A 148 -2.32 -9.98 16.81
N ASP A 149 -1.57 -9.65 17.87
CA ASP A 149 -0.97 -8.31 18.01
C ASP A 149 0.11 -8.09 16.94
N ARG A 150 0.93 -9.11 16.66
CA ARG A 150 1.99 -9.05 15.63
C ARG A 150 1.40 -8.71 14.27
N LEU A 151 0.32 -9.40 13.88
CA LEU A 151 -0.36 -9.17 12.61
C LEU A 151 -0.89 -7.73 12.50
N SER A 152 -1.57 -7.27 13.56
CA SER A 152 -2.18 -5.94 13.63
C SER A 152 -1.13 -4.83 13.65
N ILE A 153 -0.06 -4.98 14.45
CA ILE A 153 1.07 -4.04 14.50
C ILE A 153 1.76 -3.96 13.14
N MET A 154 2.12 -5.09 12.53
CA MET A 154 2.75 -5.09 11.19
C MET A 154 1.85 -4.41 10.16
N THR A 155 0.55 -4.72 10.18
CA THR A 155 -0.43 -4.09 9.27
C THR A 155 -0.45 -2.57 9.46
N GLY A 156 -0.50 -2.10 10.72
CA GLY A 156 -0.45 -0.67 11.06
C GLY A 156 0.83 0.01 10.60
N LEU A 157 2.01 -0.59 10.84
CA LEU A 157 3.31 -0.05 10.44
C LEU A 157 3.49 0.03 8.92
N MET A 158 3.04 -0.99 8.20
CA MET A 158 3.11 -1.02 6.74
C MET A 158 2.14 0.00 6.10
N LEU A 159 0.96 0.18 6.68
CA LEU A 159 0.01 1.21 6.27
C LEU A 159 0.56 2.61 6.57
N HIS A 160 1.20 2.81 7.71
CA HIS A 160 1.91 4.07 8.03
C HIS A 160 2.98 4.40 6.99
N THR A 161 3.79 3.40 6.62
CA THR A 161 4.82 3.54 5.58
C THR A 161 4.20 3.89 4.22
N SER A 162 3.07 3.27 3.88
CA SER A 162 2.31 3.60 2.67
C SER A 162 1.74 5.02 2.71
N GLY A 163 1.20 5.45 3.86
CA GLY A 163 0.75 6.82 4.10
C GLY A 163 1.86 7.85 3.91
N LYS A 164 3.05 7.62 4.49
CA LYS A 164 4.23 8.48 4.27
C LYS A 164 4.63 8.57 2.79
N ARG A 165 4.50 7.49 2.02
CA ARG A 165 4.74 7.50 0.58
C ARG A 165 3.71 8.37 -0.16
N PHE A 166 2.44 8.34 0.23
CA PHE A 166 1.40 9.20 -0.34
C PHE A 166 1.62 10.68 0.03
N ILE A 167 2.00 10.98 1.28
CA ILE A 167 2.37 12.34 1.71
C ILE A 167 3.50 12.91 0.83
N ARG A 168 4.54 12.14 0.56
CA ARG A 168 5.65 12.57 -0.33
C ARG A 168 5.20 12.85 -1.76
N LYS A 169 4.12 12.20 -2.22
CA LYS A 169 3.50 12.42 -3.52
C LYS A 169 2.41 13.50 -3.50
N GLN A 170 2.21 14.18 -2.36
CA GLN A 170 1.16 15.18 -2.15
C GLN A 170 -0.28 14.62 -2.33
N MET A 171 -0.44 13.30 -2.19
CA MET A 171 -1.71 12.59 -2.25
C MET A 171 -2.31 12.51 -0.84
N PHE A 172 -2.80 13.64 -0.32
CA PHE A 172 -3.14 13.77 1.10
C PHE A 172 -4.44 13.03 1.49
N THR A 173 -5.40 12.90 0.58
CA THR A 173 -6.63 12.14 0.81
C THR A 173 -6.33 10.64 0.93
N GLU A 174 -5.54 10.08 0.01
CA GLU A 174 -5.13 8.67 0.06
C GLU A 174 -4.15 8.39 1.22
N ALA A 175 -3.28 9.35 1.53
CA ALA A 175 -2.45 9.27 2.72
C ALA A 175 -3.32 9.13 3.96
N LEU A 176 -4.34 9.98 4.09
CA LEU A 176 -5.20 9.98 5.25
C LEU A 176 -5.98 8.67 5.40
N GLU A 177 -6.53 8.13 4.32
CA GLU A 177 -7.19 6.80 4.35
C GLU A 177 -6.24 5.69 4.81
N ALA A 178 -5.01 5.68 4.28
CA ALA A 178 -4.00 4.69 4.68
C ALA A 178 -3.63 4.83 6.17
N LEU A 179 -3.49 6.06 6.67
CA LEU A 179 -3.18 6.32 8.08
C LEU A 179 -4.34 5.94 9.00
N THR A 180 -5.59 6.24 8.63
CA THR A 180 -6.79 5.85 9.38
C THR A 180 -6.91 4.33 9.48
N MET A 181 -6.73 3.60 8.38
CA MET A 181 -6.71 2.13 8.43
C MET A 181 -5.55 1.60 9.29
N GLY A 182 -4.40 2.30 9.31
CA GLY A 182 -3.28 1.97 10.18
C GLY A 182 -3.64 2.13 11.67
N GLU A 183 -4.31 3.24 12.01
CA GLU A 183 -4.84 3.50 13.35
C GLU A 183 -5.88 2.45 13.79
N GLU A 184 -6.80 2.07 12.89
CA GLU A 184 -7.76 0.98 13.14
C GLU A 184 -7.04 -0.33 13.43
N ALA A 185 -5.98 -0.66 12.68
CA ALA A 185 -5.19 -1.86 12.92
C ALA A 185 -4.50 -1.83 14.30
N PHE A 186 -3.94 -0.69 14.71
CA PHE A 186 -3.37 -0.56 16.06
C PHE A 186 -4.44 -0.70 17.15
N SER A 187 -5.66 -0.24 16.91
CA SER A 187 -6.77 -0.33 17.87
C SER A 187 -7.23 -1.77 18.16
N LEU A 188 -6.88 -2.73 17.30
CA LEU A 188 -7.15 -4.15 17.51
C LEU A 188 -6.14 -4.83 18.46
N CYS A 189 -5.04 -4.15 18.80
CA CYS A 189 -3.97 -4.72 19.62
C CYS A 189 -4.28 -4.58 21.12
N ASN A 190 -3.64 -5.42 21.94
CA ASN A 190 -3.64 -5.19 23.39
C ASN A 190 -3.02 -3.82 23.73
N PRO A 191 -3.65 -2.99 24.58
CA PRO A 191 -3.10 -1.70 25.00
C PRO A 191 -1.65 -1.74 25.50
N LYS A 192 -1.25 -2.82 26.19
CA LYS A 192 0.15 -3.00 26.64
C LYS A 192 1.13 -3.20 25.48
N SER A 193 0.70 -3.85 24.40
CA SER A 193 1.50 -4.04 23.18
C SER A 193 1.64 -2.71 22.43
N ILE A 194 0.59 -1.90 22.41
CA ILE A 194 0.56 -0.55 21.80
C ILE A 194 1.52 0.40 22.51
N GLU A 195 1.65 0.32 23.83
CA GLU A 195 2.59 1.16 24.60
C GLU A 195 4.06 0.97 24.18
N LEU A 196 4.39 -0.16 23.56
CA LEU A 196 5.72 -0.46 23.02
C LEU A 196 5.93 0.07 21.59
N VAL A 197 4.90 0.61 20.96
CA VAL A 197 4.94 1.10 19.57
C VAL A 197 5.04 2.62 19.55
N ASP A 198 6.25 3.13 19.30
CA ASP A 198 6.56 4.56 19.19
C ASP A 198 6.05 5.21 17.89
N ASN A 199 5.69 4.40 16.89
CA ASN A 199 5.19 4.89 15.60
C ASN A 199 3.79 5.51 15.68
N ILE A 200 3.01 5.20 16.72
CA ILE A 200 1.63 5.69 16.83
C ILE A 200 1.57 7.22 16.99
N PRO A 201 2.33 7.84 17.91
CA PRO A 201 2.46 9.30 17.94
C PRO A 201 2.89 9.93 16.60
N ILE A 202 3.80 9.29 15.88
CA ILE A 202 4.27 9.76 14.57
C ILE A 202 3.12 9.68 13.54
N LEU A 203 2.33 8.60 13.57
CA LEU A 203 1.14 8.45 12.74
C LEU A 203 0.12 9.56 13.02
N GLN A 204 -0.11 9.92 14.29
CA GLN A 204 -1.01 11.02 14.66
C GLN A 204 -0.54 12.35 14.08
N ILE A 205 0.76 12.65 14.16
CA ILE A 205 1.36 13.87 13.59
C ILE A 205 1.18 13.87 12.06
N ASP A 206 1.44 12.75 11.39
CA ASP A 206 1.25 12.61 9.94
C ASP A 206 -0.22 12.78 9.52
N MET A 207 -1.19 12.30 10.32
CA MET A 207 -2.62 12.53 10.07
C MET A 207 -2.99 14.01 10.16
N VAL A 208 -2.53 14.69 11.21
CA VAL A 208 -2.80 16.12 11.40
C VAL A 208 -2.12 16.96 10.31
N TRP A 209 -0.95 16.55 9.83
CA TRP A 209 -0.34 17.14 8.64
C TRP A 209 -1.23 17.01 7.40
N CYS A 210 -1.83 15.83 7.17
CA CYS A 210 -2.80 15.66 6.09
C CYS A 210 -4.02 16.57 6.27
N TYR A 211 -4.54 16.74 7.49
CA TYR A 211 -5.66 17.67 7.75
C TYR A 211 -5.31 19.09 7.36
N PHE A 212 -4.12 19.54 7.77
CA PHE A 212 -3.62 20.86 7.45
C PHE A 212 -3.48 21.07 5.93
N MET A 213 -2.90 20.10 5.22
CA MET A 213 -2.70 20.18 3.78
C MET A 213 -4.00 20.13 2.97
N LEU A 214 -5.02 19.44 3.48
CA LEU A 214 -6.37 19.42 2.89
C LEU A 214 -7.17 20.70 3.15
N GLN A 215 -6.68 21.59 4.02
CA GLN A 215 -7.30 22.87 4.37
C GLN A 215 -8.75 22.76 4.90
N ASP A 216 -9.10 21.62 5.47
CA ASP A 216 -10.43 21.40 6.04
C ASP A 216 -10.49 21.82 7.51
N ILE A 217 -11.10 22.97 7.75
CA ILE A 217 -11.26 23.60 9.07
C ILE A 217 -12.10 22.73 10.02
N ALA A 218 -12.98 21.85 9.50
CA ALA A 218 -13.82 21.00 10.35
C ALA A 218 -12.99 20.05 11.23
N TRP A 219 -11.74 19.76 10.86
CA TRP A 219 -10.89 18.78 11.50
C TRP A 219 -10.09 19.35 12.67
N ILE A 220 -10.18 20.65 12.94
CA ILE A 220 -9.38 21.35 13.97
C ILE A 220 -9.64 20.79 15.38
N ALA A 221 -10.90 20.48 15.71
CA ALA A 221 -11.25 19.92 17.02
C ALA A 221 -10.60 18.54 17.24
N VAL A 222 -10.59 17.70 16.20
CA VAL A 222 -9.95 16.37 16.23
C VAL A 222 -8.43 16.50 16.23
N ALA A 223 -7.88 17.45 15.46
CA ALA A 223 -6.45 17.70 15.36
C ALA A 223 -5.83 18.02 16.73
N GLY A 224 -6.48 18.85 17.55
CA GLY A 224 -5.99 19.20 18.89
C GLY A 224 -5.87 17.99 19.81
N LEU A 225 -6.88 17.10 19.81
CA LEU A 225 -6.84 15.86 20.59
C LEU A 225 -5.74 14.91 20.10
N ARG A 226 -5.59 14.75 18.77
CA ARG A 226 -4.57 13.90 18.17
C ARG A 226 -3.15 14.37 18.51
N LEU A 227 -2.88 15.68 18.44
CA LEU A 227 -1.57 16.24 18.80
C LEU A 227 -1.26 16.07 20.28
N LYS A 228 -2.26 16.23 21.15
CA LYS A 228 -2.10 15.96 22.60
C LYS A 228 -1.71 14.50 22.85
N ASN A 229 -2.42 13.56 22.23
CA ASN A 229 -2.11 12.13 22.34
C ASN A 229 -0.71 11.81 21.77
N ALA A 230 -0.32 12.46 20.67
CA ALA A 230 1.01 12.33 20.11
C ALA A 230 2.09 12.81 21.09
N ARG A 231 1.90 13.98 21.71
CA ARG A 231 2.82 14.54 22.71
C ARG A 231 2.99 13.59 23.90
N GLU A 232 1.90 13.13 24.49
CA GLU A 232 1.93 12.19 25.62
C GLU A 232 2.63 10.88 25.26
N GLY A 233 2.40 10.36 24.05
CA GLY A 233 3.06 9.15 23.57
C GLY A 233 4.56 9.34 23.32
N LEU A 234 4.97 10.48 22.76
CA LEU A 234 6.39 10.80 22.58
C LEU A 234 7.11 11.02 23.92
N GLU A 235 6.48 11.71 24.87
CA GLU A 235 7.01 11.88 26.21
C GLU A 235 7.15 10.54 26.95
N ARG A 236 6.25 9.59 26.70
CA ARG A 236 6.36 8.23 27.23
C ARG A 236 7.53 7.47 26.61
N ALA A 237 7.69 7.54 25.28
CA ALA A 237 8.76 6.85 24.55
C ALA A 237 10.15 7.44 24.86
N HIS A 238 10.26 8.77 24.98
CA HIS A 238 11.53 9.47 25.17
C HIS A 238 11.85 9.83 26.63
N GLY A 239 10.87 9.69 27.53
CA GLY A 239 10.92 10.15 28.92
C GLY A 239 10.60 11.64 29.06
N LYS A 240 10.10 12.05 30.24
CA LYS A 240 9.89 13.48 30.57
C LYS A 240 11.18 14.26 30.36
N ASP A 241 11.09 15.40 29.68
CA ASP A 241 12.21 16.26 29.27
C ASP A 241 13.29 15.56 28.44
N SER A 242 12.95 14.52 27.69
CA SER A 242 13.90 13.72 26.89
C SER A 242 15.07 13.16 27.71
N SER A 243 14.90 13.02 29.03
CA SER A 243 15.97 12.63 29.97
C SER A 243 16.44 11.19 29.75
N ARG A 244 15.50 10.25 29.62
CA ARG A 244 15.77 8.83 29.29
C ARG A 244 16.38 8.68 27.89
N PHE A 245 15.96 9.51 26.94
CA PHE A 245 16.47 9.52 25.58
C PHE A 245 17.90 10.08 25.45
N ARG A 246 18.21 11.20 26.14
CA ARG A 246 19.57 11.76 26.19
C ARG A 246 20.60 10.76 26.75
N LEU A 247 20.19 9.95 27.72
CA LEU A 247 21.00 8.88 28.32
C LEU A 247 21.19 7.67 27.38
N LEU A 248 20.18 7.27 26.61
CA LEU A 248 20.23 6.09 25.74
C LEU A 248 20.91 6.34 24.37
N GLN A 249 20.84 7.56 23.84
CA GLN A 249 21.41 7.91 22.53
C GLN A 249 22.69 8.78 22.60
N ALA A 250 23.34 8.88 23.76
CA ALA A 250 24.60 9.62 23.92
C ALA A 250 24.56 11.06 23.36
N GLY A 251 23.46 11.80 23.60
CA GLY A 251 23.34 13.19 23.17
C GLY A 251 22.94 13.42 21.70
N ARG A 252 22.48 12.41 20.96
CA ARG A 252 22.02 12.56 19.56
C ARG A 252 20.60 13.13 19.46
N THR A 253 20.36 13.97 18.46
CA THR A 253 19.12 14.76 18.27
C THR A 253 18.22 14.24 17.14
N SER A 254 17.94 12.93 17.06
CA SER A 254 17.06 12.36 16.01
C SER A 254 15.63 12.92 16.05
N GLU A 255 15.13 13.19 17.25
CA GLU A 255 13.72 13.55 17.47
C GLU A 255 13.42 15.03 17.28
N LEU A 256 14.45 15.87 17.11
CA LEU A 256 14.26 17.32 17.00
C LEU A 256 13.35 17.69 15.82
N ALA A 257 13.48 16.97 14.69
CA ALA A 257 12.62 17.13 13.53
C ALA A 257 11.18 16.69 13.77
N LEU A 258 10.96 15.73 14.66
CA LEU A 258 9.64 15.25 15.04
C LEU A 258 8.94 16.26 15.96
N TYR A 259 9.64 16.74 17.00
CA TYR A 259 9.13 17.80 17.89
C TYR A 259 8.90 19.12 17.15
N LEU A 260 9.74 19.46 16.17
CA LEU A 260 9.50 20.60 15.28
C LEU A 260 8.13 20.50 14.59
N ARG A 261 7.83 19.35 13.98
CA ARG A 261 6.55 19.13 13.29
C ARG A 261 5.36 19.17 14.27
N LEU A 262 5.51 18.53 15.42
CA LEU A 262 4.48 18.52 16.47
C LEU A 262 4.15 19.95 16.91
N GLU A 263 5.16 20.73 17.32
CA GLU A 263 4.96 22.08 17.86
C GLU A 263 4.48 23.06 16.78
N LEU A 264 4.92 22.90 15.54
CA LEU A 264 4.38 23.68 14.41
C LEU A 264 2.86 23.45 14.28
N LEU A 265 2.42 22.19 14.27
CA LEU A 265 1.01 21.84 14.13
C LEU A 265 0.19 22.25 15.36
N GLU A 266 0.73 22.12 16.57
CA GLU A 266 0.09 22.63 17.79
C GLU A 266 -0.08 24.16 17.75
N GLY A 267 0.91 24.87 17.22
CA GLY A 267 0.85 26.31 17.00
C GLY A 267 -0.28 26.71 16.04
N VAL A 268 -0.43 25.97 14.94
CA VAL A 268 -1.51 26.17 13.95
C VAL A 268 -2.88 25.87 14.57
N VAL A 269 -3.04 24.73 15.23
CA VAL A 269 -4.30 24.36 15.88
C VAL A 269 -4.67 25.37 16.96
N ALA A 270 -3.72 25.82 17.78
CA ALA A 270 -3.94 26.84 18.80
C ALA A 270 -4.38 28.18 18.19
N TYR A 271 -3.81 28.57 17.04
CA TYR A 271 -4.19 29.79 16.34
C TYR A 271 -5.66 29.75 15.90
N HIS A 272 -6.08 28.68 15.23
CA HIS A 272 -7.46 28.53 14.79
C HIS A 272 -8.45 28.29 15.95
N SER A 273 -7.96 27.83 17.11
CA SER A 273 -8.76 27.71 18.33
C SER A 273 -8.86 29.01 19.14
N GLY A 274 -8.33 30.14 18.64
CA GLY A 274 -8.33 31.44 19.33
C GLY A 274 -7.35 31.56 20.49
N GLN A 275 -6.45 30.60 20.70
CA GLN A 275 -5.47 30.58 21.78
C GLN A 275 -4.13 31.19 21.30
N PHE A 276 -4.14 32.49 20.99
CA PHE A 276 -3.00 33.18 20.37
C PHE A 276 -1.71 33.14 21.20
N ASP A 277 -1.80 33.23 22.53
CA ASP A 277 -0.62 33.16 23.40
C ASP A 277 0.07 31.80 23.34
N LYS A 278 -0.71 30.70 23.31
CA LYS A 278 -0.17 29.35 23.15
C LYS A 278 0.40 29.15 21.75
N SER A 279 -0.32 29.63 20.73
CA SER A 279 0.16 29.59 19.35
C SER A 279 1.52 30.24 19.21
N ARG A 280 1.69 31.47 19.74
CA ARG A 280 2.97 32.20 19.69
C ARG A 280 4.10 31.41 20.37
N LYS A 281 3.83 30.80 21.54
CA LYS A 281 4.82 29.99 22.26
C LYS A 281 5.25 28.76 21.46
N PHE A 282 4.30 28.00 20.93
CA PHE A 282 4.59 26.81 20.14
C PHE A 282 5.33 27.15 18.84
N LEU A 283 4.91 28.20 18.13
CA LEU A 283 5.56 28.63 16.90
C LEU A 283 6.98 29.18 17.14
N ALA A 284 7.21 29.92 18.23
CA ALA A 284 8.55 30.37 18.61
C ALA A 284 9.48 29.19 18.92
N SER A 285 8.99 28.21 19.68
CA SER A 285 9.72 26.97 19.98
C SER A 285 10.01 26.16 18.72
N ALA A 286 9.05 26.04 17.81
CA ALA A 286 9.24 25.40 16.51
C ALA A 286 10.30 26.14 15.68
N GLN A 287 10.26 27.47 15.64
CA GLN A 287 11.24 28.28 14.93
C GLN A 287 12.67 28.06 15.45
N GLU A 288 12.86 27.99 16.77
CA GLU A 288 14.16 27.70 17.38
C GLU A 288 14.69 26.33 16.93
N LYS A 289 13.85 25.29 16.99
CA LYS A 289 14.22 23.94 16.53
C LYS A 289 14.52 23.89 15.04
N PHE A 290 13.81 24.68 14.24
CA PHE A 290 14.07 24.79 12.80
C PHE A 290 15.47 25.33 12.53
N PHE A 291 15.89 26.38 13.23
CA PHE A 291 17.25 26.92 13.09
C PHE A 291 18.33 25.92 13.54
N GLN A 292 18.10 25.18 14.63
CA GLN A 292 19.02 24.13 15.07
C GLN A 292 19.19 22.99 14.04
N LEU A 293 18.15 22.70 13.25
CA LEU A 293 18.17 21.65 12.20
C LEU A 293 18.80 22.11 10.88
N GLN A 294 19.07 23.41 10.71
CA GLN A 294 19.79 23.91 9.54
C GLN A 294 21.25 23.46 9.63
N VAL A 295 21.75 22.90 8.53
CA VAL A 295 23.11 22.40 8.44
C VAL A 295 23.95 23.44 7.70
N PRO A 296 25.03 23.99 8.31
CA PRO A 296 25.95 24.89 7.62
C PRO A 296 26.63 24.21 6.44
N ASP A 297 26.77 24.95 5.33
CA ASP A 297 27.35 24.42 4.09
C ASP A 297 28.84 24.06 4.26
N GLU A 298 29.56 24.78 5.13
CA GLU A 298 30.97 24.51 5.45
C GLU A 298 31.13 23.15 6.15
N ALA A 299 30.30 22.89 7.17
CA ALA A 299 30.32 21.63 7.91
C ALA A 299 29.92 20.45 7.01
N LEU A 300 28.92 20.66 6.14
CA LEU A 300 28.50 19.68 5.16
C LEU A 300 29.60 19.35 4.16
N SER A 301 30.24 20.37 3.59
CA SER A 301 31.33 20.22 2.62
C SER A 301 32.49 19.42 3.20
N LEU A 302 32.85 19.70 4.46
CA LEU A 302 33.91 18.96 5.15
C LEU A 302 33.59 17.48 5.30
N VAL A 303 32.39 17.11 5.76
CA VAL A 303 31.99 15.70 5.88
C VAL A 303 31.92 15.03 4.50
N MET A 304 31.42 15.73 3.48
CA MET A 304 31.40 15.21 2.10
C MET A 304 32.81 14.98 1.54
N SER A 305 33.78 15.84 1.87
CA SER A 305 35.18 15.68 1.43
C SER A 305 35.83 14.40 1.95
N MET A 306 35.29 13.81 3.03
CA MET A 306 35.72 12.52 3.58
C MET A 306 35.14 11.31 2.82
N GLY A 307 34.35 11.54 1.76
CA GLY A 307 33.79 10.49 0.90
C GLY A 307 32.37 10.05 1.25
N PHE A 308 31.68 10.77 2.14
CA PHE A 308 30.28 10.51 2.47
C PHE A 308 29.32 11.21 1.52
N GLY A 309 28.21 10.55 1.18
CA GLY A 309 27.16 11.16 0.35
C GLY A 309 26.44 12.30 1.06
N GLU A 310 25.98 13.30 0.30
CA GLU A 310 25.35 14.51 0.84
C GLU A 310 24.17 14.22 1.79
N GLY A 311 23.30 13.28 1.44
CA GLY A 311 22.14 12.92 2.25
C GLY A 311 22.51 12.31 3.60
N ASP A 312 23.47 11.39 3.60
CA ASP A 312 23.98 10.74 4.82
C ASP A 312 24.76 11.76 5.68
N ALA A 313 25.55 12.64 5.06
CA ALA A 313 26.26 13.72 5.75
C ALA A 313 25.31 14.73 6.42
N LYS A 314 24.29 15.23 5.69
CA LYS A 314 23.25 16.11 6.25
C LYS A 314 22.51 15.44 7.41
N ARG A 315 22.17 14.16 7.27
CA ARG A 315 21.54 13.38 8.35
C ARG A 315 22.45 13.32 9.57
N ALA A 316 23.70 12.94 9.39
CA ALA A 316 24.66 12.80 10.49
C ALA A 316 24.87 14.13 11.24
N LEU A 317 25.05 15.23 10.51
CA LEU A 317 25.20 16.57 11.12
C LEU A 317 23.97 16.98 11.92
N ARG A 318 22.75 16.70 11.44
CA ARG A 318 21.52 16.96 12.21
C ARG A 318 21.41 16.09 13.46
N MET A 319 21.90 14.86 13.40
CA MET A 319 21.89 13.92 14.53
C MET A 319 22.91 14.27 15.61
N SER A 320 23.98 14.96 15.22
CA SER A 320 25.12 15.29 16.08
C SER A 320 25.13 16.76 16.52
N ASN A 321 23.99 17.46 16.43
CA ASN A 321 23.88 18.89 16.72
C ASN A 321 24.98 19.71 16.02
N GLN A 322 25.26 19.37 14.76
CA GLN A 322 26.26 19.98 13.88
C GLN A 322 27.72 19.78 14.31
N ASP A 323 28.01 18.93 15.31
CA ASP A 323 29.38 18.52 15.62
C ASP A 323 29.93 17.56 14.55
N ILE A 324 30.97 18.00 13.86
CA ILE A 324 31.62 17.27 12.76
C ILE A 324 32.18 15.93 13.26
N GLN A 325 32.85 15.91 14.41
CA GLN A 325 33.52 14.70 14.91
C GLN A 325 32.50 13.63 15.27
N SER A 326 31.46 14.00 16.02
CA SER A 326 30.35 13.11 16.33
C SER A 326 29.61 12.64 15.07
N ALA A 327 29.45 13.50 14.06
CA ALA A 327 28.80 13.15 12.81
C ALA A 327 29.59 12.10 12.00
N VAL A 328 30.92 12.26 11.91
CA VAL A 328 31.79 11.29 11.24
C VAL A 328 31.77 9.94 11.99
N ASN A 329 31.91 9.96 13.32
CA ASN A 329 31.84 8.74 14.12
C ASN A 329 30.49 8.01 13.93
N PHE A 330 29.38 8.76 13.88
CA PHE A 330 28.07 8.21 13.59
C PHE A 330 28.00 7.52 12.22
N LEU A 331 28.57 8.14 11.18
CA LEU A 331 28.59 7.59 9.82
C LEU A 331 29.42 6.31 9.72
N VAL A 332 30.57 6.26 10.40
CA VAL A 332 31.43 5.07 10.43
C VAL A 332 30.69 3.90 11.10
N VAL A 333 30.13 4.13 12.29
CA VAL A 333 29.37 3.09 13.02
C VAL A 333 28.15 2.62 12.23
N GLU A 334 27.42 3.54 11.58
CA GLU A 334 26.28 3.16 10.72
C GLU A 334 26.73 2.32 9.52
N ARG A 335 27.88 2.63 8.91
CA ARG A 335 28.42 1.87 7.78
C ARG A 335 28.80 0.45 8.23
N GLU A 336 29.47 0.32 9.37
CA GLU A 336 29.82 -0.99 9.95
C GLU A 336 28.58 -1.82 10.25
N LYS A 337 27.56 -1.23 10.89
CA LYS A 337 26.28 -1.90 11.16
C LYS A 337 25.55 -2.33 9.87
N ARG A 338 25.56 -1.49 8.84
CA ARG A 338 24.97 -1.82 7.54
C ARG A 338 25.70 -2.99 6.87
N GLU A 339 27.02 -3.07 6.98
CA GLU A 339 27.80 -4.18 6.44
C GLU A 339 27.52 -5.47 7.22
N GLN A 340 27.54 -5.42 8.55
CA GLN A 340 27.19 -6.57 9.40
C GLN A 340 25.78 -7.09 9.09
N LYS A 341 24.79 -6.21 8.98
CA LYS A 341 23.41 -6.60 8.62
C LYS A 341 23.35 -7.22 7.23
N ARG A 342 24.16 -6.74 6.27
CA ARG A 342 24.24 -7.33 4.93
C ARG A 342 24.85 -8.73 4.96
N GLU A 343 25.94 -8.92 5.71
CA GLU A 343 26.55 -10.24 5.90
C GLU A 343 25.59 -11.21 6.58
N ASP A 344 24.88 -10.76 7.63
CA ASP A 344 23.83 -11.53 8.31
C ASP A 344 22.70 -11.91 7.37
N ASP A 345 22.21 -10.97 6.57
CA ASP A 345 21.16 -11.22 5.58
C ASP A 345 21.60 -12.23 4.52
N ILE A 346 22.86 -12.15 4.05
CA ILE A 346 23.44 -13.11 3.11
C ILE A 346 23.55 -14.49 3.76
N ARG A 347 24.08 -14.58 4.98
CA ARG A 347 24.17 -15.83 5.75
C ARG A 347 22.79 -16.47 5.88
N ARG A 348 21.81 -15.70 6.33
CA ARG A 348 20.45 -16.17 6.53
C ARG A 348 19.76 -16.61 5.23
N ARG A 349 19.98 -15.90 4.12
CA ARG A 349 19.49 -16.32 2.81
C ARG A 349 20.09 -17.66 2.39
N ASN A 350 21.39 -17.84 2.60
CA ASN A 350 22.07 -19.10 2.31
C ASN A 350 21.51 -20.24 3.18
N GLU A 351 21.29 -20.00 4.47
CA GLU A 351 20.65 -20.96 5.38
C GLU A 351 19.25 -21.35 4.90
N ILE A 352 18.42 -20.39 4.50
CA ILE A 352 17.06 -20.68 3.97
C ILE A 352 17.14 -21.48 2.67
N MET A 353 18.02 -21.11 1.74
CA MET A 353 18.22 -21.86 0.49
C MET A 353 18.67 -23.30 0.77
N GLU A 354 19.54 -23.48 1.74
CA GLU A 354 20.02 -24.78 2.17
C GLU A 354 18.91 -25.62 2.82
N GLN A 355 18.13 -25.04 3.72
CA GLN A 355 16.96 -25.72 4.30
C GLN A 355 15.93 -26.11 3.22
N LYS A 356 15.70 -25.26 2.21
CA LYS A 356 14.83 -25.56 1.06
C LYS A 356 15.33 -26.76 0.25
N ARG A 357 16.64 -26.98 0.14
CA ARG A 357 17.23 -28.13 -0.56
C ARG A 357 16.86 -29.46 0.10
N TYR A 358 16.88 -29.47 1.44
CA TYR A 358 16.62 -30.67 2.26
C TYR A 358 15.13 -30.92 2.51
N GLY A 359 14.32 -29.86 2.52
CA GLY A 359 12.87 -29.93 2.60
C GLY A 359 12.34 -29.83 4.03
N VAL A 360 11.08 -30.23 4.22
CA VAL A 360 10.39 -30.17 5.51
C VAL A 360 10.19 -31.55 6.12
N THR A 361 10.19 -31.61 7.45
CA THR A 361 9.79 -32.79 8.20
C THR A 361 8.28 -33.06 8.05
N PRO A 362 7.78 -34.25 8.40
CA PRO A 362 6.34 -34.54 8.45
C PRO A 362 5.52 -33.51 9.27
N LEU A 363 6.07 -32.94 10.35
CA LEU A 363 5.46 -31.83 11.12
C LEU A 363 5.63 -30.44 10.46
N LYS A 364 6.02 -30.38 9.18
CA LYS A 364 6.23 -29.14 8.40
C LYS A 364 7.32 -28.21 8.94
N LYS A 365 8.25 -28.72 9.76
CA LYS A 365 9.41 -27.95 10.23
C LYS A 365 10.54 -28.04 9.22
N ALA A 366 11.37 -26.99 9.14
CA ALA A 366 12.61 -27.04 8.38
C ALA A 366 13.56 -28.11 8.96
N VAL A 367 14.42 -28.70 8.13
CA VAL A 367 15.57 -29.45 8.66
C VAL A 367 16.50 -28.48 9.40
N ASP A 368 16.82 -28.80 10.66
CA ASP A 368 17.67 -27.96 11.51
C ASP A 368 19.14 -28.06 11.07
N LEU A 369 19.73 -26.94 10.65
CA LEU A 369 21.10 -26.88 10.15
C LEU A 369 22.14 -27.09 11.25
N GLN A 370 21.84 -26.73 12.50
CA GLN A 370 22.76 -26.96 13.62
C GLN A 370 22.88 -28.46 13.90
N ARG A 371 21.74 -29.14 14.01
CA ARG A 371 21.69 -30.60 14.19
C ARG A 371 22.27 -31.34 12.99
N LEU A 372 22.07 -30.83 11.77
CA LEU A 372 22.72 -31.38 10.58
C LEU A 372 24.24 -31.27 10.67
N THR A 373 24.76 -30.13 11.12
CA THR A 373 26.21 -29.92 11.29
C THR A 373 26.78 -30.85 12.35
N GLU A 374 26.05 -31.09 13.45
CA GLU A 374 26.42 -32.08 14.47
C GLU A 374 26.55 -33.49 13.86
N VAL A 375 25.53 -33.96 13.14
CA VAL A 375 25.55 -35.30 12.51
C VAL A 375 26.64 -35.42 11.43
N VAL A 376 26.88 -34.36 10.66
CA VAL A 376 27.96 -34.33 9.66
C VAL A 376 29.34 -34.35 10.33
N SER A 377 29.51 -33.69 11.48
CA SER A 377 30.78 -33.72 12.21
C SER A 377 31.14 -35.10 12.77
N ILE A 378 30.13 -35.96 12.98
CA ILE A 378 30.31 -37.39 13.33
C ILE A 378 30.83 -38.20 12.12
N GLY A 379 30.74 -37.67 10.89
CA GLY A 379 31.33 -38.25 9.67
C GLY A 379 30.33 -38.73 8.62
N PHE A 380 29.03 -38.50 8.81
CA PHE A 380 28.00 -38.89 7.84
C PHE A 380 27.87 -37.88 6.69
N GLU A 381 27.53 -38.37 5.49
CA GLU A 381 27.29 -37.52 4.32
C GLU A 381 26.11 -36.57 4.56
N LYS A 382 26.28 -35.31 4.16
CA LYS A 382 25.32 -34.23 4.42
C LYS A 382 23.91 -34.49 3.85
N GLU A 383 23.78 -35.11 2.68
CA GLU A 383 22.46 -35.43 2.11
C GLU A 383 21.75 -36.56 2.87
N LEU A 384 22.53 -37.55 3.34
CA LEU A 384 22.02 -38.69 4.10
C LEU A 384 21.60 -38.28 5.51
N ALA A 385 22.44 -37.48 6.18
CA ALA A 385 22.15 -36.90 7.49
C ALA A 385 20.90 -36.02 7.46
N ALA A 386 20.73 -35.21 6.41
CA ALA A 386 19.56 -34.36 6.25
C ALA A 386 18.27 -35.17 6.03
N GLU A 387 18.32 -36.26 5.27
CA GLU A 387 17.17 -37.15 5.07
C GLU A 387 16.78 -37.89 6.37
N ALA A 388 17.76 -38.36 7.14
CA ALA A 388 17.54 -38.99 8.43
C ALA A 388 16.91 -38.01 9.44
N LEU A 389 17.42 -36.78 9.52
CA LEU A 389 16.84 -35.72 10.34
C LEU A 389 15.43 -35.33 9.88
N ARG A 390 15.19 -35.29 8.56
CA ARG A 390 13.87 -34.98 8.01
C ARG A 390 12.84 -36.03 8.42
N LYS A 391 13.20 -37.32 8.35
CA LYS A 391 12.33 -38.44 8.73
C LYS A 391 12.04 -38.45 10.23
N ASN A 392 13.02 -38.09 11.05
CA ASN A 392 12.94 -38.19 12.51
C ASN A 392 12.65 -36.85 13.21
N GLU A 393 12.00 -35.90 12.53
CA GLU A 393 11.56 -34.62 13.13
C GLU A 393 12.70 -33.80 13.77
N ASN A 394 13.87 -33.82 13.13
CA ASN A 394 15.12 -33.24 13.61
C ASN A 394 15.67 -33.89 14.89
N ASP A 395 15.19 -35.04 15.36
CA ASP A 395 15.76 -35.73 16.53
C ASP A 395 17.13 -36.32 16.18
N THR A 396 18.20 -35.72 16.72
CA THR A 396 19.60 -36.11 16.44
C THR A 396 19.88 -37.56 16.84
N GLN A 397 19.32 -38.04 17.96
CA GLN A 397 19.60 -39.39 18.46
C GLN A 397 18.96 -40.44 17.54
N LYS A 398 17.68 -40.28 17.23
CA LYS A 398 16.98 -41.20 16.31
C LYS A 398 17.54 -41.15 14.90
N ALA A 399 18.00 -39.98 14.44
CA ALA A 399 18.68 -39.85 13.17
C ALA A 399 20.00 -40.65 13.16
N LEU A 400 20.79 -40.60 14.22
CA LEU A 400 22.03 -41.38 14.33
C LEU A 400 21.78 -42.90 14.40
N ASP A 401 20.73 -43.33 15.11
CA ASP A 401 20.31 -44.72 15.16
C ASP A 401 19.93 -45.25 13.76
N ASP A 402 19.15 -44.47 13.00
CA ASP A 402 18.77 -44.80 11.62
C ASP A 402 19.97 -44.79 10.65
N LEU A 403 20.97 -43.94 10.89
CA LEU A 403 22.19 -43.85 10.07
C LEU A 403 23.18 -45.01 10.34
N THR A 404 23.22 -45.48 11.58
CA THR A 404 24.13 -46.56 12.02
C THR A 404 23.55 -47.94 11.73
N ASN A 405 22.22 -48.07 11.63
CA ASN A 405 21.56 -49.31 11.24
C ASN A 405 21.65 -49.54 9.71
N PRO A 406 22.25 -50.65 9.24
CA PRO A 406 22.45 -50.90 7.81
C PRO A 406 21.14 -51.02 7.01
N GLU A 407 20.07 -51.56 7.58
CA GLU A 407 18.78 -51.69 6.89
C GLU A 407 18.10 -50.33 6.71
N ALA A 408 18.10 -49.51 7.77
CA ALA A 408 17.52 -48.17 7.75
C ALA A 408 18.32 -47.22 6.83
N ASN A 409 19.65 -47.29 6.85
CA ASN A 409 20.52 -46.53 5.97
C ASN A 409 20.28 -46.85 4.49
N THR A 410 20.17 -48.15 4.14
CA THR A 410 19.85 -48.57 2.77
C THR A 410 18.50 -48.04 2.30
N ALA A 411 17.51 -47.98 3.20
CA ALA A 411 16.20 -47.39 2.90
C ALA A 411 16.27 -45.87 2.69
N LEU A 412 17.07 -45.15 3.49
CA LEU A 412 17.30 -43.71 3.33
C LEU A 412 17.97 -43.40 1.99
N GLN A 413 19.01 -44.15 1.61
CA GLN A 413 19.70 -44.00 0.32
C GLN A 413 18.75 -44.21 -0.87
N ARG A 414 17.90 -45.25 -0.82
CA ARG A 414 16.86 -45.47 -1.84
C ARG A 414 15.88 -44.30 -1.94
N ASN A 415 15.46 -43.74 -0.80
CA ASN A 415 14.56 -42.58 -0.79
C ASN A 415 15.21 -41.34 -1.42
N ILE A 416 16.50 -41.11 -1.17
CA ILE A 416 17.26 -40.02 -1.79
C ILE A 416 17.33 -40.20 -3.31
N GLU A 417 17.64 -41.41 -3.79
CA GLU A 417 17.70 -41.71 -5.23
C GLU A 417 16.34 -41.55 -5.92
N LEU A 418 15.27 -42.06 -5.32
CA LEU A 418 13.91 -41.88 -5.82
C LEU A 418 13.52 -40.40 -5.86
N GLY A 419 13.92 -39.62 -4.85
CA GLY A 419 13.76 -38.17 -4.80
C GLY A 419 14.50 -37.47 -5.94
N LYS A 420 15.77 -37.82 -6.19
CA LYS A 420 16.58 -37.28 -7.29
C LYS A 420 15.94 -37.56 -8.65
N ARG A 421 15.48 -38.79 -8.90
CA ARG A 421 14.78 -39.16 -10.14
C ARG A 421 13.48 -38.38 -10.35
N ARG A 422 12.67 -38.22 -9.30
CA ARG A 422 11.43 -37.42 -9.35
C ARG A 422 11.70 -35.94 -9.64
N ARG A 423 12.74 -35.36 -9.01
CA ARG A 423 13.14 -33.96 -9.26
C ARG A 423 13.61 -33.76 -10.71
N GLN A 424 14.40 -34.70 -11.24
CA GLN A 424 14.82 -34.68 -12.65
C GLN A 424 13.61 -34.73 -13.59
N GLN A 425 12.68 -35.68 -13.40
CA GLN A 425 11.47 -35.78 -14.22
C GLN A 425 10.64 -34.48 -14.23
N ARG A 426 10.44 -33.87 -13.05
CA ARG A 426 9.72 -32.59 -12.93
C ARG A 426 10.45 -31.43 -13.61
N ALA A 427 11.78 -31.38 -13.54
CA ALA A 427 12.56 -30.36 -14.22
C ALA A 427 12.46 -30.50 -15.74
N THR A 428 12.51 -31.73 -16.26
CA THR A 428 12.31 -32.01 -17.69
C THR A 428 10.89 -31.60 -18.12
N GLU A 429 9.88 -31.92 -17.31
CA GLU A 429 8.48 -31.57 -17.59
C GLU A 429 8.25 -30.05 -17.57
N ALA A 430 8.80 -29.33 -16.58
CA ALA A 430 8.74 -27.87 -16.53
C ALA A 430 9.45 -27.21 -17.72
N THR A 431 10.58 -27.77 -18.15
CA THR A 431 11.30 -27.31 -19.35
C THR A 431 10.48 -27.53 -20.62
N ILE A 432 9.79 -28.67 -20.72
CA ILE A 432 8.86 -28.97 -21.81
C ILE A 432 7.67 -28.00 -21.79
N GLU A 433 7.08 -27.71 -20.63
CA GLU A 433 6.00 -26.72 -20.49
C GLU A 433 6.44 -25.30 -20.88
N GLN A 434 7.67 -24.91 -20.52
CA GLN A 434 8.25 -23.63 -20.92
C GLN A 434 8.51 -23.56 -22.43
N LEU A 435 8.94 -24.66 -23.07
CA LEU A 435 9.07 -24.74 -24.52
C LEU A 435 7.70 -24.68 -25.22
N VAL A 436 6.68 -25.34 -24.65
CA VAL A 436 5.31 -25.30 -25.17
C VAL A 436 4.71 -23.90 -25.06
N SER A 437 4.95 -23.17 -23.96
CA SER A 437 4.49 -21.79 -23.81
C SER A 437 5.18 -20.79 -24.76
N MET A 438 6.38 -21.12 -25.24
CA MET A 438 7.07 -20.40 -26.32
C MET A 438 6.64 -20.84 -27.74
N GLY A 439 5.66 -21.76 -27.86
CA GLY A 439 5.06 -22.17 -29.14
C GLY A 439 5.66 -23.42 -29.78
N PHE A 440 6.53 -24.18 -29.09
CA PHE A 440 7.06 -25.45 -29.61
C PHE A 440 6.10 -26.62 -29.35
N GLU A 441 5.94 -27.51 -30.34
CA GLU A 441 5.12 -28.73 -30.20
C GLU A 441 5.72 -29.71 -29.17
N ARG A 442 4.85 -30.24 -28.29
CA ARG A 442 5.22 -31.16 -27.20
C ARG A 442 5.94 -32.44 -27.68
N SER A 443 5.67 -32.89 -28.91
CA SER A 443 6.30 -34.04 -29.56
C SER A 443 7.77 -33.81 -29.95
N ARG A 444 8.19 -32.55 -30.17
CA ARG A 444 9.56 -32.19 -30.57
C ARG A 444 10.49 -31.88 -29.39
N GLY A 445 9.93 -31.46 -28.24
CA GLY A 445 10.70 -31.14 -27.04
C GLY A 445 11.24 -32.34 -26.25
N ALA A 446 10.68 -33.53 -26.44
CA ALA A 446 11.06 -34.72 -25.68
C ALA A 446 12.31 -35.45 -26.22
N ASN A 447 12.78 -35.14 -27.44
CA ASN A 447 13.67 -36.05 -28.18
C ASN A 447 14.88 -35.39 -28.87
N LYS A 448 15.33 -34.21 -28.42
CA LYS A 448 16.53 -33.58 -28.99
C LYS A 448 17.58 -33.26 -27.94
N GLN A 449 18.51 -34.21 -27.80
CA GLN A 449 19.91 -33.88 -27.54
C GLN A 449 20.36 -32.95 -28.69
N LEU A 450 20.63 -31.68 -28.36
CA LEU A 450 20.88 -30.59 -29.29
C LEU A 450 21.99 -30.91 -30.31
N CYS A 451 21.63 -31.06 -31.59
CA CYS A 451 22.49 -30.63 -32.69
C CYS A 451 21.90 -29.31 -33.23
N ILE A 452 22.47 -28.19 -32.79
CA ILE A 452 22.20 -26.88 -33.40
C ILE A 452 23.36 -26.59 -34.34
N VAL A 453 23.12 -26.73 -35.64
CA VAL A 453 23.94 -26.09 -36.68
C VAL A 453 23.27 -24.75 -36.96
N VAL A 454 24.00 -23.67 -36.68
CA VAL A 454 23.58 -22.30 -37.03
C VAL A 454 24.03 -22.02 -38.46
N HIS A 455 23.10 -21.59 -39.31
CA HIS A 455 23.42 -20.86 -40.54
C HIS A 455 23.20 -19.38 -40.31
#